data_AF-R9RA43-F1
#
_entry.id   AF-R9RA43-F1
#
_cell.length_a   1.000
_cell.length_b   1.000
_cell.length_c   1.000
_cell.angle_alpha   90.00
_cell.angle_beta   90.00
_cell.angle_gamma   90.00
#
_symmetry.space_group_name_H-M   'P 1'
#
loop_
_entity.id
_entity.type
_entity.pdbx_description
1 polymer ?
#
loop_
_entity_poly.entity_id
_entity_poly.type
_entity_poly.pdbx_seq_one_letter_code
_entity_poly.pdbx_strand_id
1 'polypeptide(L)'
;MAIKVKLEKDGFIKDGFVGYSWTSLFFNVWVPASRLDFDGFIIFFIVYLIETILPAFIMITLIRTQNINNFSSVSILQFSLYIVNVIVGFWYNKYYTQKMLKNGWKLLENDDYSSAILKGYRYLDYTEAEISDNNKMQEYSEIIAEAKRKERKKLIYFLLALGLIICLIVCLAIYFKKI
;
A
#
# COMPACT_ATOMS: atom_id res chain seq x y z
N MET A 1 -5.61 -2.77 6.81
CA MET A 1 -6.11 -1.53 6.19
C MET A 1 -5.19 -0.37 6.53
N ALA A 2 -5.07 0.63 5.65
CA ALA A 2 -4.34 1.88 5.95
C ALA A 2 -4.96 2.63 7.14
N ILE A 3 -4.19 3.54 7.72
CA ILE A 3 -4.71 4.50 8.70
C ILE A 3 -5.57 5.49 7.94
N LYS A 4 -6.81 5.69 8.40
CA LYS A 4 -7.73 6.65 7.79
C LYS A 4 -7.60 7.98 8.51
N VAL A 5 -7.60 9.06 7.74
CA VAL A 5 -7.72 10.43 8.25
C VAL A 5 -8.92 11.07 7.57
N LYS A 6 -9.65 11.92 8.28
CA LYS A 6 -10.77 12.65 7.70
C LYS A 6 -10.29 13.98 7.16
N LEU A 7 -10.69 14.28 5.93
CA LEU A 7 -10.45 15.55 5.29
C LEU A 7 -11.78 16.14 4.86
N GLU A 8 -11.86 17.47 4.89
CA GLU A 8 -13.05 18.24 4.54
C GLU A 8 -12.74 19.23 3.42
N LYS A 9 -13.70 19.39 2.50
CA LYS A 9 -13.68 20.40 1.46
C LYS A 9 -15.11 20.77 1.09
N ASP A 10 -15.45 22.06 1.17
CA ASP A 10 -16.75 22.60 0.78
C ASP A 10 -17.94 21.88 1.48
N GLY A 11 -17.77 21.50 2.76
CA GLY A 11 -18.77 20.74 3.53
C GLY A 11 -18.80 19.24 3.25
N PHE A 12 -18.01 18.74 2.29
CA PHE A 12 -17.88 17.30 2.02
C PHE A 12 -16.72 16.70 2.81
N ILE A 13 -16.98 15.57 3.47
CA ILE A 13 -15.96 14.80 4.20
C ILE A 13 -15.54 13.59 3.38
N LYS A 14 -14.22 13.41 3.20
CA LYS A 14 -13.64 12.26 2.50
C LYS A 14 -12.46 11.69 3.28
N ASP A 15 -12.32 10.37 3.23
CA ASP A 15 -11.18 9.67 3.83
C ASP A 15 -9.90 9.89 3.00
N GLY A 16 -8.86 10.37 3.68
CA GLY A 16 -7.46 10.23 3.29
C GLY A 16 -6.85 8.96 3.89
N PHE A 17 -5.72 8.51 3.35
CA PHE A 17 -5.06 7.28 3.77
C PHE A 17 -3.58 7.52 4.06
N VAL A 18 -3.15 7.10 5.24
CA VAL A 18 -1.76 7.20 5.71
C VAL A 18 -1.22 5.81 6.00
N GLY A 19 0.05 5.62 5.67
CA GLY A 19 0.75 4.36 5.89
C GLY A 19 0.33 3.27 4.90
N TYR A 20 0.70 2.04 5.22
CA TYR A 20 0.52 0.91 4.33
C TYR A 20 -0.88 0.28 4.40
N SER A 21 -1.43 -0.12 3.25
CA SER A 21 -2.64 -0.92 3.18
C SER A 21 -2.44 -2.19 2.36
N TRP A 22 -2.71 -3.33 3.00
CA TRP A 22 -2.90 -4.62 2.32
C TRP A 22 -3.96 -4.56 1.22
N THR A 23 -4.95 -3.67 1.33
CA THR A 23 -5.98 -3.55 0.29
C THR A 23 -5.39 -3.11 -1.04
N SER A 24 -4.42 -2.19 -1.04
CA SER A 24 -3.76 -1.72 -2.26
C SER A 24 -2.93 -2.82 -2.93
N LEU A 25 -2.34 -3.73 -2.12
CA LEU A 25 -1.60 -4.88 -2.64
C LEU A 25 -2.52 -5.90 -3.32
N PHE A 26 -3.61 -6.30 -2.65
CA PHE A 26 -4.45 -7.41 -3.12
C PHE A 26 -5.51 -6.99 -4.15
N PHE A 27 -6.03 -5.76 -4.06
CA PHE A 27 -7.11 -5.30 -4.92
C PHE A 27 -6.63 -4.42 -6.08
N ASN A 28 -5.34 -4.08 -6.15
CA ASN A 28 -4.70 -3.38 -7.27
C ASN A 28 -5.59 -2.22 -7.82
N VAL A 29 -5.91 -2.22 -9.12
CA VAL A 29 -6.72 -1.21 -9.83
C VAL A 29 -8.09 -0.91 -9.19
N TRP A 30 -8.67 -1.84 -8.44
CA TRP A 30 -9.96 -1.64 -7.78
C TRP A 30 -9.89 -0.65 -6.62
N VAL A 31 -8.72 -0.47 -6.01
CA VAL A 31 -8.55 0.49 -4.90
C VAL A 31 -8.74 1.93 -5.36
N PRO A 32 -8.00 2.45 -6.37
CA PRO A 32 -8.28 3.79 -6.88
C PRO A 32 -9.68 3.91 -7.52
N ALA A 33 -10.18 2.84 -8.17
CA ALA A 33 -11.54 2.85 -8.74
C ALA A 33 -12.60 3.10 -7.68
N SER A 34 -12.56 2.37 -6.55
CA SER A 34 -13.50 2.54 -5.43
C SER A 34 -13.40 3.90 -4.75
N ARG A 35 -12.25 4.58 -4.85
CA ARG A 35 -12.01 5.92 -4.32
C ARG A 35 -12.42 7.04 -5.29
N LEU A 36 -12.86 6.67 -6.50
CA LEU A 36 -13.12 7.57 -7.63
C LEU A 36 -11.89 8.44 -7.95
N ASP A 37 -10.69 7.84 -7.92
CA ASP A 37 -9.43 8.51 -8.22
C ASP A 37 -8.90 8.06 -9.58
N PHE A 38 -9.21 8.83 -10.62
CA PHE A 38 -8.88 8.48 -12.00
C PHE A 38 -7.37 8.40 -12.26
N ASP A 39 -6.58 9.34 -11.75
CA ASP A 39 -5.12 9.32 -11.95
C ASP A 39 -4.50 8.06 -11.31
N GLY A 40 -4.91 7.75 -10.08
CA GLY A 40 -4.51 6.51 -9.42
C GLY A 40 -4.94 5.27 -10.22
N PHE A 41 -6.15 5.28 -10.77
CA PHE A 41 -6.66 4.17 -11.57
C PHE A 41 -5.79 3.93 -12.80
N ILE A 42 -5.42 4.98 -13.53
CA ILE A 42 -4.53 4.87 -14.69
C ILE A 42 -3.16 4.33 -14.31
N ILE A 43 -2.57 4.79 -13.19
CA ILE A 43 -1.27 4.30 -12.73
C ILE A 43 -1.31 2.80 -12.42
N PHE A 44 -2.30 2.35 -11.64
CA PHE A 44 -2.46 0.93 -11.32
C PHE A 44 -2.76 0.10 -12.57
N PHE A 45 -3.55 0.63 -13.49
CA PHE A 45 -3.87 -0.03 -14.74
C PHE A 45 -2.63 -0.23 -15.62
N ILE A 46 -1.76 0.78 -15.75
CA ILE A 46 -0.50 0.66 -16.50
C ILE A 46 0.41 -0.38 -15.86
N VAL A 47 0.58 -0.36 -14.54
CA VAL A 47 1.37 -1.37 -13.81
C VAL A 47 0.81 -2.77 -14.09
N TYR A 48 -0.51 -2.95 -13.97
CA TYR A 48 -1.18 -4.20 -14.26
C TYR A 48 -0.97 -4.69 -15.70
N LEU A 49 -1.04 -3.80 -16.70
CA LEU A 49 -0.76 -4.15 -18.09
C LEU A 49 0.69 -4.62 -18.30
N ILE A 50 1.66 -3.95 -17.68
CA ILE A 50 3.07 -4.36 -17.77
C ILE A 50 3.26 -5.73 -17.11
N GLU A 51 2.70 -5.92 -15.91
CA GLU A 51 2.79 -7.16 -15.15
C GLU A 51 2.20 -8.37 -15.88
N THR A 52 1.21 -8.16 -16.75
CA THR A 52 0.50 -9.23 -17.45
C THR A 52 1.00 -9.42 -18.88
N ILE A 53 1.10 -8.35 -19.66
CA ILE A 53 1.44 -8.42 -21.09
C ILE A 53 2.89 -8.80 -21.30
N LEU A 54 3.84 -8.22 -20.54
CA LEU A 54 5.26 -8.45 -20.78
C LEU A 54 5.65 -9.92 -20.56
N PRO A 55 5.31 -10.56 -19.42
CA PRO A 55 5.61 -11.98 -19.23
C PRO A 55 4.87 -12.87 -20.23
N ALA A 56 3.61 -12.57 -20.56
CA ALA A 56 2.83 -13.32 -21.55
C ALA A 56 3.49 -13.28 -22.95
N PHE A 57 3.94 -12.11 -23.38
CA PHE A 57 4.64 -11.94 -24.65
C PHE A 57 5.93 -12.78 -24.70
N ILE A 58 6.76 -12.72 -23.65
CA ILE A 58 7.98 -13.52 -23.55
C ILE A 58 7.63 -15.01 -23.56
N MET A 59 6.61 -15.43 -22.79
CA MET A 59 6.15 -16.81 -22.73
C MET A 59 5.75 -17.36 -24.11
N ILE A 60 4.97 -16.60 -24.89
CA ILE A 60 4.56 -16.97 -26.25
C ILE A 60 5.78 -17.12 -27.16
N THR A 61 6.76 -16.22 -27.09
CA THR A 61 7.97 -16.31 -27.91
C THR A 61 8.82 -17.54 -27.57
N LEU A 62 8.92 -17.93 -26.29
CA LEU A 62 9.65 -19.13 -25.89
C LEU A 62 8.95 -20.41 -26.39
N ILE A 63 7.62 -20.47 -26.31
CA ILE A 63 6.84 -21.58 -26.87
C ILE A 63 7.08 -21.70 -28.38
N ARG A 64 7.00 -20.57 -29.11
CA ARG A 64 7.22 -20.55 -30.57
C ARG A 64 8.62 -21.00 -30.98
N THR A 65 9.62 -20.65 -30.19
CA THR A 65 11.03 -21.01 -30.43
C THR A 65 11.41 -22.38 -29.85
N GLN A 66 10.46 -23.11 -29.26
CA GLN A 66 10.66 -24.39 -28.57
C GLN A 66 11.75 -24.34 -27.46
N ASN A 67 12.02 -23.16 -26.91
CA ASN A 67 13.04 -22.96 -25.89
C ASN A 67 12.46 -23.11 -24.47
N ILE A 68 12.04 -24.35 -24.15
CA ILE A 68 11.28 -24.67 -22.93
C ILE A 68 12.13 -24.51 -21.67
N ASN A 69 13.46 -24.67 -21.77
CA ASN A 69 14.39 -24.56 -20.65
C ASN A 69 14.35 -23.19 -19.95
N ASN A 70 13.93 -22.14 -20.66
CA ASN A 70 13.86 -20.77 -20.14
C ASN A 70 12.52 -20.43 -19.47
N PHE A 71 11.57 -21.38 -19.36
CA PHE A 71 10.27 -21.13 -18.74
C PHE A 71 10.41 -20.71 -17.26
N SER A 72 11.32 -21.35 -16.53
CA SER A 72 11.61 -20.99 -15.13
C SER A 72 12.02 -19.52 -14.98
N SER A 73 12.79 -18.99 -15.94
CA SER A 73 13.23 -17.60 -15.94
C SER A 73 12.05 -16.62 -16.13
N VAL A 74 11.06 -16.98 -16.94
CA VAL A 74 9.83 -16.17 -17.10
C VAL A 74 9.01 -16.17 -15.81
N SER A 75 8.90 -17.31 -15.13
CA SER A 75 8.23 -17.39 -13.83
C SER A 75 8.91 -16.53 -12.76
N ILE A 76 10.25 -16.50 -12.75
CA ILE A 76 11.04 -15.63 -11.85
C ILE A 76 10.78 -14.15 -12.18
N LEU A 77 10.76 -13.78 -13.46
CA LEU A 77 10.44 -12.41 -13.89
C LEU A 77 9.01 -12.01 -13.49
N GLN A 78 8.03 -12.89 -13.68
CA GLN A 78 6.66 -12.64 -13.25
C GLN A 78 6.59 -12.41 -11.74
N PHE A 79 7.32 -13.21 -10.95
CA PHE A 79 7.36 -13.06 -9.50
C PHE A 79 8.03 -11.75 -9.07
N SER A 80 9.12 -11.34 -9.72
CA SER A 80 9.81 -10.09 -9.39
C SER A 80 8.96 -8.86 -9.71
N LEU A 81 8.14 -8.92 -10.77
CA LEU A 81 7.19 -7.86 -11.10
C LEU A 81 6.14 -7.65 -9.99
N TYR A 82 5.70 -8.70 -9.29
CA TYR A 82 4.77 -8.55 -8.16
C TYR A 82 5.35 -7.71 -6.99
N ILE A 83 6.67 -7.57 -6.88
CA ILE A 83 7.30 -6.69 -5.87
C ILE A 83 6.92 -5.22 -6.16
N VAL A 84 6.71 -4.86 -7.42
CA VAL A 84 6.28 -3.51 -7.82
C VAL A 84 4.94 -3.16 -7.18
N ASN A 85 3.98 -4.09 -7.14
CA ASN A 85 2.69 -3.88 -6.47
C ASN A 85 2.83 -3.53 -4.97
N VAL A 86 3.82 -4.10 -4.27
CA VAL A 86 4.10 -3.74 -2.87
C VAL A 86 4.51 -2.27 -2.80
N ILE A 87 5.47 -1.85 -3.64
CA ILE A 87 5.99 -0.48 -3.67
C ILE A 87 4.88 0.51 -4.05
N VAL A 88 4.12 0.20 -5.09
CA VAL A 88 2.99 1.03 -5.56
C VAL A 88 1.93 1.15 -4.48
N GLY A 89 1.65 0.08 -3.72
CA GLY A 89 0.73 0.13 -2.58
C GLY A 89 1.14 1.10 -1.48
N PHE A 90 2.44 1.17 -1.15
CA PHE A 90 3.00 2.16 -0.22
C PHE A 90 2.92 3.58 -0.79
N TRP A 91 3.38 3.76 -2.02
CA TRP A 91 3.45 5.05 -2.67
C TRP A 91 2.06 5.66 -2.90
N TYR A 92 1.09 4.86 -3.30
CA TYR A 92 -0.25 5.32 -3.69
C TYR A 92 -1.01 6.00 -2.56
N ASN A 93 -1.03 5.42 -1.35
CA ASN A 93 -1.74 6.05 -0.23
C ASN A 93 -1.15 7.43 0.08
N LYS A 94 0.19 7.55 0.03
CA LYS A 94 0.88 8.83 0.21
C LYS A 94 0.53 9.81 -0.90
N TYR A 95 0.66 9.39 -2.15
CA TYR A 95 0.31 10.19 -3.32
C TYR A 95 -1.14 10.70 -3.24
N TYR A 96 -2.09 9.80 -2.95
CA TYR A 96 -3.51 10.11 -2.88
C TYR A 96 -3.83 11.17 -1.82
N THR A 97 -3.33 11.00 -0.59
CA THR A 97 -3.56 11.97 0.49
C THR A 97 -2.87 13.30 0.21
N GLN A 98 -1.64 13.30 -0.32
CA GLN A 98 -0.96 14.54 -0.73
C GLN A 98 -1.71 15.26 -1.86
N LYS A 99 -2.23 14.52 -2.84
CA LYS A 99 -3.05 15.07 -3.92
C LYS A 99 -4.32 15.72 -3.36
N MET A 100 -4.99 15.08 -2.40
CA MET A 100 -6.15 15.69 -1.73
C MET A 100 -5.78 17.01 -1.05
N LEU A 101 -4.72 17.02 -0.23
CA LEU A 101 -4.26 18.25 0.45
C LEU A 101 -3.92 19.37 -0.54
N LYS A 102 -3.22 19.04 -1.64
CA LYS A 102 -2.92 20.01 -2.73
C LYS A 102 -4.18 20.54 -3.42
N ASN A 103 -5.24 19.73 -3.51
CA ASN A 103 -6.51 20.10 -4.11
C ASN A 103 -7.43 20.88 -3.15
N GLY A 104 -6.90 21.36 -2.02
CA GLY A 104 -7.59 22.22 -1.06
C GLY A 104 -8.41 21.49 0.00
N TRP A 105 -8.27 20.15 0.11
CA TRP A 105 -8.85 19.42 1.23
C TRP A 105 -8.09 19.74 2.52
N LYS A 106 -8.82 20.03 3.60
CA LYS A 106 -8.26 20.45 4.89
C LYS A 106 -8.62 19.45 5.98
N LEU A 107 -7.95 19.57 7.13
CA LEU A 107 -8.35 18.86 8.34
C LEU A 107 -9.76 19.29 8.76
N LEU A 108 -10.53 18.34 9.28
CA LEU A 108 -11.80 18.64 9.94
C LEU A 108 -11.52 19.43 11.23
N GLU A 109 -12.36 20.41 11.55
CA GLU A 109 -12.26 21.13 12.82
C GLU A 109 -12.37 20.18 14.01
N ASN A 110 -11.50 20.37 15.01
CA ASN A 110 -11.43 19.56 16.24
C ASN A 110 -11.09 18.06 16.02
N ASP A 111 -10.53 17.68 14.86
CA ASP A 111 -10.01 16.31 14.63
C ASP A 111 -8.52 16.21 14.96
N ASP A 112 -8.22 16.17 16.27
CA ASP A 112 -6.86 16.04 16.78
C ASP A 112 -6.19 14.72 16.35
N TYR A 113 -6.98 13.66 16.12
CA TYR A 113 -6.46 12.39 15.60
C TYR A 113 -5.91 12.54 14.19
N SER A 114 -6.71 13.04 13.24
CA SER A 114 -6.27 13.22 11.85
C SER A 114 -5.12 14.22 11.77
N SER A 115 -5.16 15.27 12.60
CA SER A 115 -4.07 16.24 12.75
C SER A 115 -2.75 15.58 13.18
N ALA A 116 -2.78 14.81 14.27
CA ALA A 116 -1.62 14.10 14.79
C ALA A 116 -1.05 13.11 13.77
N ILE A 117 -1.91 12.36 13.07
CA ILE A 117 -1.48 11.39 12.06
C ILE A 117 -0.84 12.08 10.86
N LEU A 118 -1.47 13.10 10.29
CA LEU A 118 -0.91 13.81 9.12
C LEU A 118 0.43 14.46 9.46
N LYS A 119 0.57 15.06 10.64
CA LYS A 119 1.82 15.70 11.08
C LYS A 119 2.89 14.66 11.45
N GLY A 120 2.51 13.62 12.18
CA GLY A 120 3.41 12.52 12.56
C GLY A 120 4.01 11.74 11.39
N TYR A 121 3.32 11.71 10.26
CA TYR A 121 3.79 11.12 9.01
C TYR A 121 4.30 12.15 7.98
N ARG A 122 4.46 13.42 8.39
CA ARG A 122 5.05 14.51 7.58
C ARG A 122 4.27 14.86 6.31
N TYR A 123 2.94 14.88 6.40
CA TYR A 123 2.05 15.45 5.39
C TYR A 123 1.76 16.93 5.66
N LEU A 124 1.81 17.34 6.92
CA LEU A 124 1.59 18.70 7.41
C LEU A 124 2.64 19.04 8.47
N ASP A 125 2.91 20.32 8.65
CA ASP A 125 3.81 20.81 9.71
C ASP A 125 3.01 21.15 10.98
N TYR A 126 3.68 21.08 12.12
CA TYR A 126 3.13 21.54 13.40
C TYR A 126 3.16 23.07 13.46
N THR A 127 2.16 23.68 14.09
CA THR A 127 2.19 25.13 14.34
C THR A 127 3.02 25.44 15.59
N GLU A 128 3.57 26.64 15.68
CA GLU A 128 4.33 27.08 16.87
C GLU A 128 3.50 26.99 18.16
N ALA A 129 2.22 27.33 18.08
CA ALA A 129 1.28 27.21 19.19
C ALA A 129 1.15 25.75 19.67
N GLU A 130 1.04 24.79 18.75
CA GLU A 130 0.98 23.37 19.11
C GLU A 130 2.29 22.88 19.72
N ILE A 131 3.44 23.28 19.17
CA ILE A 131 4.75 22.89 19.69
C ILE A 131 4.95 23.42 21.12
N SER A 132 4.45 24.61 21.40
CA SER A 132 4.54 25.21 22.74
C SER A 132 3.62 24.55 23.78
N ASP A 133 2.59 23.83 23.34
CA ASP A 133 1.66 23.10 24.21
C ASP A 133 2.17 21.67 24.46
N ASN A 134 2.84 21.49 25.61
CA ASN A 134 3.38 20.20 26.02
C ASN A 134 2.31 19.10 26.14
N ASN A 135 1.10 19.44 26.62
CA ASN A 135 0.03 18.46 26.81
C ASN A 135 -0.45 17.96 25.45
N LYS A 136 -0.66 18.88 24.50
CA LYS A 136 -1.07 18.55 23.13
C LYS A 136 -0.01 17.76 22.39
N MET A 137 1.26 18.12 22.54
CA MET A 137 2.36 17.35 21.94
C MET A 137 2.49 15.94 22.54
N GLN A 138 2.24 15.78 23.84
CA GLN A 138 2.20 14.46 24.46
C GLN A 138 1.07 13.62 23.86
N GLU A 139 -0.15 14.16 23.77
CA GLU A 139 -1.30 13.46 23.18
C GLU A 139 -1.02 13.04 21.73
N TYR A 140 -0.50 13.96 20.90
CA TYR A 140 -0.10 13.65 19.53
C TYR A 140 0.94 12.53 19.49
N SER A 141 1.94 12.56 20.38
CA SER A 141 2.98 11.53 20.44
C SER A 141 2.41 10.14 20.75
N GLU A 142 1.41 10.06 21.63
CA GLU A 142 0.73 8.82 22.01
C GLU A 142 -0.08 8.26 20.83
N ILE A 143 -0.85 9.11 20.14
CA ILE A 143 -1.61 8.75 18.93
C ILE A 143 -0.67 8.20 17.85
N ILE A 144 0.43 8.89 17.57
CA ILE A 144 1.41 8.51 16.56
C ILE A 144 2.10 7.19 16.96
N ALA A 145 2.45 7.01 18.23
CA ALA A 145 3.07 5.80 18.73
C ALA A 145 2.14 4.59 18.61
N GLU A 146 0.85 4.77 18.90
CA GLU A 146 -0.16 3.73 18.73
C GLU A 146 -0.33 3.36 17.24
N ALA A 147 -0.43 4.36 16.36
CA ALA A 147 -0.56 4.16 14.92
C ALA A 147 0.64 3.37 14.34
N LYS A 148 1.86 3.76 14.68
CA LYS A 148 3.09 3.05 14.29
C LYS A 148 3.14 1.64 14.86
N ARG A 149 2.70 1.43 16.11
CA ARG A 149 2.61 0.09 16.72
C ARG A 149 1.63 -0.80 15.97
N LYS A 150 0.47 -0.27 15.56
CA LYS A 150 -0.51 -0.99 14.73
C LYS A 150 0.08 -1.36 13.38
N GLU A 151 0.83 -0.47 12.72
CA GLU A 151 1.51 -0.80 11.46
C GLU A 151 2.57 -1.89 11.62
N ARG A 152 3.41 -1.83 12.66
CA ARG A 152 4.40 -2.90 12.94
C ARG A 152 3.72 -4.26 13.14
N LYS A 153 2.62 -4.30 13.89
CA LYS A 153 1.84 -5.54 14.08
C LYS A 153 1.31 -6.08 12.74
N LYS A 154 0.79 -5.21 11.86
CA LYS A 154 0.34 -5.62 10.51
C LYS A 154 1.46 -6.29 9.72
N LEU A 155 2.66 -5.74 9.76
CA LEU A 155 3.83 -6.32 9.08
C LEU A 155 4.21 -7.67 9.68
N ILE A 156 4.26 -7.78 11.02
CA ILE A 156 4.56 -9.05 11.71
C ILE A 156 3.57 -10.14 11.33
N TYR A 157 2.25 -9.86 11.38
CA TYR A 157 1.24 -10.84 10.99
C TYR A 157 1.38 -11.30 9.53
N PHE A 158 1.75 -10.38 8.63
CA PHE A 158 2.00 -10.72 7.24
C PHE A 158 3.22 -11.62 7.07
N LEU A 159 4.34 -11.30 7.74
CA LEU A 159 5.55 -12.13 7.69
C LEU A 159 5.31 -13.52 8.28
N LEU A 160 4.52 -13.62 9.35
CA LEU A 160 4.10 -14.91 9.91
C LEU A 160 3.25 -15.70 8.92
N ALA A 161 2.27 -15.07 8.27
CA ALA A 161 1.44 -15.72 7.26
C ALA A 161 2.27 -16.18 6.05
N LEU A 162 3.20 -15.35 5.57
CA LEU A 162 4.13 -15.70 4.49
C LEU A 162 4.99 -16.91 4.87
N GLY A 163 5.53 -16.93 6.10
CA GLY A 163 6.31 -18.05 6.61
C GLY A 163 5.49 -19.35 6.66
N LEU A 164 4.25 -19.30 7.11
CA LEU A 164 3.35 -20.46 7.12
C LEU A 164 3.07 -20.98 5.71
N ILE A 165 2.84 -20.09 4.74
CA ILE A 165 2.62 -20.46 3.33
C ILE A 165 3.86 -21.17 2.77
N ILE A 166 5.06 -20.63 3.02
CA ILE A 166 6.31 -21.26 2.57
C ILE A 166 6.48 -22.63 3.22
N CYS A 167 6.23 -22.77 4.53
CA CYS A 167 6.27 -24.06 5.22
C CYS A 167 5.31 -25.07 4.58
N LEU A 168 4.07 -24.68 4.27
CA LEU A 168 3.09 -25.55 3.61
C LEU A 168 3.56 -25.99 2.22
N ILE A 169 4.12 -25.08 1.41
CA ILE A 169 4.65 -25.40 0.08
C ILE A 169 5.79 -26.43 0.19
N VAL A 170 6.71 -26.24 1.15
CA VAL A 170 7.82 -27.18 1.39
C VAL A 170 7.29 -28.54 1.87
N CYS A 171 6.35 -28.57 2.81
CA CYS A 171 5.73 -29.81 3.30
C CYS A 171 5.02 -30.58 2.16
N LEU A 172 4.27 -29.88 1.31
CA LEU A 172 3.63 -30.47 0.14
C LEU A 172 4.66 -31.03 -0.85
N ALA A 173 5.73 -30.28 -1.15
CA ALA A 173 6.79 -30.74 -2.04
C ALA A 173 7.48 -32.02 -1.51
N ILE A 174 7.72 -32.11 -0.20
CA ILE A 174 8.26 -33.32 0.44
C ILE A 174 7.26 -34.48 0.35
N TYR A 175 5.98 -34.23 0.62
CA TYR A 175 4.93 -35.24 0.56
C TYR A 175 4.80 -35.84 -0.84
N PHE A 176 4.74 -35.00 -1.88
CA PHE A 176 4.67 -35.46 -3.27
C PHE A 176 5.94 -36.16 -3.77
N LYS A 177 7.12 -35.88 -3.19
CA LYS A 177 8.34 -36.62 -3.50
C LYS A 177 8.34 -38.06 -2.96
N LYS A 178 7.48 -38.34 -1.97
CA LYS A 178 7.40 -39.65 -1.30
C LYS A 178 6.38 -40.61 -1.96
N ILE A 179 5.50 -40.08 -2.80
CA ILE A 179 4.55 -40.84 -3.65
C ILE A 179 5.25 -41.17 -4.96
#